data_AF-A0AAD7HEK0-F1
#
_entry.id   AF-A0AAD7HEK0-F1
#
_cell.length_a   1.000
_cell.length_b   1.000
_cell.length_c   1.000
_cell.angle_alpha   90.00
_cell.angle_beta   90.00
_cell.angle_gamma   90.00
#
_symmetry.space_group_name_H-M   'P 1'
#
loop_
_entity.id
_entity.type
_entity.pdbx_description
1 polymer ?
#
loop_
_entity_poly.entity_id
_entity_poly.type
_entity_poly.pdbx_seq_one_letter_code
_entity_poly.pdbx_strand_id
1 'polypeptide(L)'
;MKSLALPLTRWRSRSDKRVVDRSPNAAKAALPMELWDIIIREITDEDVLRASAVCSAFNAFAISEYLARNNISPAAKEISGPAYLIHPLQLSCVPLPMEHLVCHFRHFDLRRDLLSLQHFVPRARSLRDLELSFRSSLLHAHRNDRIPVEYSCRELMGIFCRVLSGMARKAAGPVVVVGQFGMFMCRAEEIAGWRLDALQFNPVSERNVLTTRIRGTSTTIMLQTTMPIAGTPPPSPLTREQVLQDLRTVNVWVHDAPGITYTMLGFNISDIKLLDLNDSPISDQQLTAVLRDLTLPSLRILNISRSSVDPTALGGFLARHPKLQEFTSLAPKPSSPLISSPLAHPQLSRIEATGTDNICLAMDALHLSPLLYTFVFSYTHDATSSLNNLTPAFRLLSQRSLIAHLKLTIFESPNNPSSMDEPLFDDEAASIARALHCVYSVVISCSSTDMGIRTLPWLILFPNLLRVKFLLKLTGKYPRHEDPYLMEDSWPDAELKRLKRELEKNLAHVQNVSAQRCT
;
A
#
# COMPACT_ATOMS: atom_id res chain seq x y z
N MET A 1 -56.94 36.69 -17.63
CA MET A 1 -56.19 36.09 -16.50
C MET A 1 -54.78 36.66 -16.55
N LYS A 2 -54.51 37.65 -15.69
CA LYS A 2 -53.32 38.52 -15.76
C LYS A 2 -52.29 38.11 -14.70
N SER A 3 -51.06 38.01 -15.17
CA SER A 3 -49.79 37.96 -14.44
C SER A 3 -49.71 39.00 -13.32
N LEU A 4 -49.22 38.59 -12.15
CA LEU A 4 -48.73 39.47 -11.09
C LEU A 4 -47.31 39.04 -10.72
N ALA A 5 -46.35 39.74 -11.31
CA ALA A 5 -44.98 39.83 -10.83
C ALA A 5 -44.93 40.78 -9.63
N LEU A 6 -44.31 40.35 -8.54
CA LEU A 6 -43.97 41.21 -7.39
C LEU A 6 -42.55 41.75 -7.54
N PRO A 7 -42.29 43.05 -7.28
CA PRO A 7 -40.97 43.63 -7.42
C PRO A 7 -40.13 43.51 -6.15
N LEU A 8 -38.86 43.12 -6.34
CA LEU A 8 -37.76 43.27 -5.39
C LEU A 8 -37.57 44.76 -5.02
N THR A 9 -37.90 45.12 -3.79
CA THR A 9 -37.55 46.44 -3.23
C THR A 9 -36.21 46.38 -2.51
N ARG A 10 -35.28 47.18 -3.03
CA ARG A 10 -33.96 47.50 -2.47
C ARG A 10 -34.07 47.96 -1.01
N TRP A 11 -33.45 47.20 -0.09
CA TRP A 11 -33.07 47.72 1.22
C TRP A 11 -31.89 48.68 1.07
N ARG A 12 -32.17 50.00 1.08
CA ARG A 12 -31.16 51.03 1.30
C ARG A 12 -31.05 51.28 2.80
N SER A 13 -29.91 50.92 3.38
CA SER A 13 -29.48 51.35 4.72
C SER A 13 -29.29 52.87 4.73
N ARG A 14 -30.28 53.62 5.22
CA ARG A 14 -30.10 54.99 5.68
C ARG A 14 -29.78 54.96 7.17
N SER A 15 -28.53 55.29 7.47
CA SER A 15 -28.03 55.60 8.80
C SER A 15 -28.59 56.93 9.28
N ASP A 16 -29.79 56.92 9.84
CA ASP A 16 -30.26 57.99 10.71
C ASP A 16 -29.97 57.61 12.16
N LYS A 17 -28.93 58.25 12.71
CA LYS A 17 -28.62 58.26 14.14
C LYS A 17 -29.75 58.98 14.88
N ARG A 18 -30.78 58.25 15.29
CA ARG A 18 -31.57 58.60 16.48
C ARG A 18 -31.01 57.82 17.65
N VAL A 19 -30.29 58.53 18.51
CA VAL A 19 -30.00 58.12 19.88
C VAL A 19 -31.36 58.01 20.57
N VAL A 20 -31.92 56.81 20.54
CA VAL A 20 -33.02 56.43 21.41
C VAL A 20 -32.35 56.11 22.74
N ASP A 21 -32.58 56.97 23.73
CA ASP A 21 -32.33 56.69 25.14
C ASP A 21 -32.99 55.36 25.49
N ARG A 22 -32.17 54.30 25.48
CA ARG A 22 -32.54 53.02 26.05
C ARG A 22 -32.38 53.16 27.56
N SER A 23 -33.52 53.33 28.23
CA SER A 23 -33.67 52.98 29.64
C SER A 23 -32.87 51.70 29.98
N PRO A 24 -32.01 51.70 31.01
CA PRO A 24 -31.26 50.51 31.43
C PRO A 24 -32.08 49.51 32.25
N ASN A 25 -33.38 49.76 32.48
CA ASN A 25 -34.19 49.00 33.44
C ASN A 25 -34.99 47.82 32.86
N ALA A 26 -34.54 47.27 31.75
CA ALA A 26 -34.87 45.91 31.36
C ALA A 26 -33.59 45.07 31.34
N ALA A 27 -32.91 45.01 32.49
CA ALA A 27 -32.24 43.80 32.90
C ALA A 27 -33.32 42.69 32.92
N LYS A 28 -33.62 42.11 31.75
CA LYS A 28 -34.22 40.78 31.65
C LYS A 28 -33.33 39.94 32.54
N ALA A 29 -33.85 39.56 33.70
CA ALA A 29 -33.15 38.75 34.67
C ALA A 29 -32.62 37.52 33.93
N ALA A 30 -31.35 37.56 33.56
CA ALA A 30 -30.65 36.35 33.19
C ALA A 30 -30.78 35.49 34.45
N LEU A 31 -31.46 34.34 34.35
CA LEU A 31 -31.47 33.38 35.44
C LEU A 31 -30.01 33.18 35.87
N PRO A 32 -29.72 33.16 37.19
CA PRO A 32 -28.38 32.82 37.68
C PRO A 32 -27.84 31.59 36.95
N MET A 33 -26.54 31.58 36.65
CA MET A 33 -25.90 30.52 35.86
C MET A 33 -26.19 29.13 36.45
N GLU A 34 -26.37 29.05 37.76
CA GLU A 34 -26.72 27.85 38.52
C GLU A 34 -28.09 27.27 38.12
N LEU A 35 -29.07 28.12 37.80
CA LEU A 35 -30.38 27.65 37.33
C LEU A 35 -30.33 27.14 35.89
N TRP A 36 -29.46 27.73 35.05
CA TRP A 36 -29.22 27.21 33.71
C TRP A 36 -28.49 25.87 33.74
N ASP A 37 -27.61 25.65 34.72
CA ASP A 37 -26.96 24.36 34.94
C ASP A 37 -27.99 23.26 35.25
N ILE A 38 -28.97 23.55 36.12
CA ILE A 38 -30.07 22.63 36.42
C ILE A 38 -30.93 22.38 35.18
N ILE A 39 -31.39 23.43 34.49
CA ILE A 39 -32.27 23.28 33.31
C ILE A 39 -31.57 22.48 32.22
N ILE A 40 -30.32 22.81 31.92
CA ILE A 40 -29.59 22.13 30.86
C ILE A 40 -29.35 20.68 31.24
N ARG A 41 -29.00 20.37 32.51
CA ARG A 41 -28.88 18.99 33.04
C ARG A 41 -30.11 18.12 32.84
N GLU A 42 -31.30 18.70 32.87
CA GLU A 42 -32.56 17.96 32.77
C GLU A 42 -33.11 17.81 31.33
N ILE A 43 -32.62 18.59 30.36
CA ILE A 43 -33.08 18.51 28.97
C ILE A 43 -32.30 17.48 28.14
N THR A 44 -32.90 17.09 27.02
CA THR A 44 -32.30 16.14 26.07
C THR A 44 -31.07 16.71 25.39
N ASP A 45 -30.17 15.84 24.94
CA ASP A 45 -28.97 16.20 24.19
C ASP A 45 -29.26 17.05 22.93
N GLU A 46 -30.38 16.79 22.25
CA GLU A 46 -30.79 17.59 21.11
C GLU A 46 -31.16 19.02 21.53
N ASP A 47 -31.88 19.17 22.64
CA ASP A 47 -32.26 20.48 23.17
C ASP A 47 -31.06 21.26 23.74
N VAL A 48 -30.08 20.57 24.34
CA VAL A 48 -28.79 21.16 24.73
C VAL A 48 -28.11 21.77 23.49
N LEU A 49 -28.03 21.03 22.38
CA LEU A 49 -27.44 21.55 21.15
C LEU A 49 -28.24 22.70 20.54
N ARG A 50 -29.57 22.67 20.61
CA ARG A 50 -30.41 23.83 20.19
C ARG A 50 -30.15 25.06 21.05
N ALA A 51 -30.00 24.88 22.38
CA ALA A 51 -29.67 25.97 23.30
C ALA A 51 -28.31 26.61 22.98
N SER A 52 -27.36 25.83 22.46
CA SER A 52 -26.04 26.33 22.06
C SER A 52 -26.09 27.38 20.94
N ALA A 53 -27.21 27.50 20.21
CA ALA A 53 -27.40 28.49 19.15
C ALA A 53 -27.91 29.85 19.64
N VAL A 54 -28.28 29.99 20.93
CA VAL A 54 -28.93 31.20 21.46
C VAL A 54 -27.95 32.37 21.60
N CYS A 55 -26.82 32.16 22.29
CA CYS A 55 -25.74 33.14 22.41
C CYS A 55 -24.41 32.45 22.76
N SER A 56 -23.29 33.19 22.75
CA SER A 56 -21.95 32.64 23.02
C SER A 56 -21.77 32.06 24.42
N ALA A 57 -22.39 32.66 25.45
CA ALA A 57 -22.33 32.15 26.82
C ALA A 57 -23.08 30.82 26.95
N PHE A 58 -24.29 30.74 26.38
CA PHE A 58 -25.05 29.48 26.30
C PHE A 58 -24.34 28.44 25.45
N ASN A 59 -23.68 28.84 24.36
CA ASN A 59 -22.89 27.94 23.54
C ASN A 59 -21.78 27.27 24.37
N ALA A 60 -20.93 28.07 25.02
CA ALA A 60 -19.82 27.53 25.82
C ALA A 60 -20.33 26.56 26.90
N PHE A 61 -21.40 26.94 27.59
CA PHE A 61 -21.99 26.15 28.65
C PHE A 61 -22.66 24.86 28.13
N ALA A 62 -23.55 24.97 27.14
CA ALA A 62 -24.28 23.83 26.56
C ALA A 62 -23.34 22.83 25.88
N ILE A 63 -22.32 23.31 25.15
CA ILE A 63 -21.33 22.41 24.54
C ILE A 63 -20.47 21.73 25.61
N SER A 64 -20.04 22.45 26.65
CA SER A 64 -19.29 21.84 27.76
C SER A 64 -20.09 20.73 28.45
N GLU A 65 -21.37 20.98 28.74
CA GLU A 65 -22.27 20.00 29.36
C GLU A 65 -22.54 18.81 28.43
N TYR A 66 -22.78 19.07 27.14
CA TYR A 66 -22.95 18.00 26.14
C TYR A 66 -21.72 17.09 26.07
N LEU A 67 -20.51 17.67 26.01
CA LEU A 67 -19.26 16.92 25.99
C LEU A 67 -19.07 16.14 27.30
N ALA A 68 -19.36 16.75 28.46
CA ALA A 68 -19.28 16.08 29.76
C ALA A 68 -20.19 14.85 29.84
N ARG A 69 -21.45 14.94 29.40
CA ARG A 69 -22.38 13.80 29.33
C ARG A 69 -21.91 12.65 28.45
N ASN A 70 -21.20 12.99 27.38
CA ASN A 70 -20.64 12.03 26.45
C ASN A 70 -19.23 11.56 26.86
N ASN A 71 -18.78 11.91 28.07
CA ASN A 71 -17.45 11.59 28.62
C ASN A 71 -16.28 12.11 27.76
N ILE A 72 -16.47 13.26 27.10
CA ILE A 72 -15.45 13.90 26.27
C ILE A 72 -14.89 15.09 27.05
N SER A 73 -13.61 15.02 27.37
CA SER A 73 -12.91 16.16 27.95
C SER A 73 -12.63 17.20 26.86
N PRO A 74 -13.01 18.48 27.02
CA PRO A 74 -12.66 19.54 26.07
C PRO A 74 -11.16 19.83 25.99
N ALA A 75 -10.38 19.36 26.97
CA ALA A 75 -8.92 19.43 26.98
C ALA A 75 -8.24 18.18 26.40
N ALA A 76 -9.01 17.17 25.95
CA ALA A 76 -8.46 15.95 25.39
C ALA A 76 -7.68 16.24 24.09
N LYS A 77 -6.49 15.66 23.99
CA LYS A 77 -5.71 15.66 22.75
C LYS A 77 -6.27 14.67 21.73
N GLU A 78 -6.95 13.64 22.20
CA GLU A 78 -7.56 12.60 21.39
C GLU A 78 -9.05 12.50 21.70
N ILE A 79 -9.88 12.52 20.66
CA ILE A 79 -11.32 12.26 20.76
C ILE A 79 -11.64 11.11 19.81
N SER A 80 -12.24 10.05 20.35
CA SER A 80 -12.70 8.91 19.59
C SER A 80 -14.17 8.66 19.87
N GLY A 81 -14.99 8.55 18.81
CA GLY A 81 -16.41 8.35 19.00
C GLY A 81 -17.25 8.41 17.73
N PRO A 82 -18.57 8.36 17.88
CA PRO A 82 -19.50 8.45 16.76
C PRO A 82 -19.49 9.84 16.09
N ALA A 83 -19.72 9.87 14.78
CA ALA A 83 -19.58 11.08 13.96
C ALA A 83 -20.55 12.22 14.33
N TYR A 84 -21.68 11.94 14.98
CA TYR A 84 -22.60 12.98 15.44
C TYR A 84 -21.97 13.95 16.46
N LEU A 85 -20.88 13.55 17.13
CA LEU A 85 -20.13 14.40 18.06
C LEU A 85 -19.40 15.55 17.35
N ILE A 86 -19.18 15.45 16.05
CA ILE A 86 -18.48 16.48 15.25
C ILE A 86 -19.28 17.78 15.23
N HIS A 87 -20.62 17.70 15.20
CA HIS A 87 -21.48 18.87 15.18
C HIS A 87 -21.33 19.76 16.44
N PRO A 88 -21.43 19.24 17.68
CA PRO A 88 -21.12 20.02 18.88
C PRO A 88 -19.70 20.58 18.89
N LEU A 89 -18.71 19.80 18.46
CA LEU A 89 -17.32 20.26 18.38
C LEU A 89 -17.16 21.41 17.38
N GLN A 90 -17.88 21.36 16.26
CA GLN A 90 -17.98 22.46 15.31
C GLN A 90 -18.66 23.69 15.94
N LEU A 91 -19.69 23.51 16.76
CA LEU A 91 -20.39 24.63 17.39
C LEU A 91 -19.60 25.30 18.51
N SER A 92 -18.66 24.61 19.15
CA SER A 92 -17.81 25.16 20.22
C SER A 92 -17.15 26.47 19.80
N CYS A 93 -17.33 27.54 20.58
CA CYS A 93 -16.58 28.79 20.37
C CYS A 93 -15.11 28.71 20.85
N VAL A 94 -14.74 27.68 21.60
CA VAL A 94 -13.41 27.53 22.19
C VAL A 94 -12.49 26.74 21.25
N PRO A 95 -11.25 27.20 20.98
CA PRO A 95 -10.26 26.40 20.26
C PRO A 95 -9.99 25.11 21.02
N LEU A 96 -10.20 23.97 20.37
CA LEU A 96 -9.92 22.66 20.96
C LEU A 96 -8.44 22.30 20.70
N PRO A 97 -7.69 21.87 21.73
CA PRO A 97 -6.29 21.46 21.59
C PRO A 97 -6.12 20.07 20.96
N MET A 98 -7.19 19.55 20.34
CA MET A 98 -7.22 18.19 19.80
C MET A 98 -6.22 18.00 18.65
N GLU A 99 -5.42 16.96 18.78
CA GLU A 99 -4.38 16.53 17.82
C GLU A 99 -4.83 15.28 17.05
N HIS A 100 -5.69 14.43 17.62
CA HIS A 100 -6.19 13.19 17.03
C HIS A 100 -7.72 13.08 17.13
N LEU A 101 -8.39 12.83 16.00
CA LEU A 101 -9.84 12.63 15.94
C LEU A 101 -10.19 11.31 15.23
N VAL A 102 -10.90 10.43 15.92
CA VAL A 102 -11.46 9.19 15.35
C VAL A 102 -12.98 9.32 15.27
N CYS A 103 -13.53 9.20 14.07
CA CYS A 103 -14.96 9.34 13.80
C CYS A 103 -15.56 8.05 13.23
N HIS A 104 -16.54 7.51 13.92
CA HIS A 104 -17.31 6.35 13.46
C HIS A 104 -18.64 6.80 12.86
N PHE A 105 -18.75 6.75 11.54
CA PHE A 105 -19.97 7.07 10.80
C PHE A 105 -20.93 5.89 10.82
N ARG A 106 -22.12 6.17 11.33
CA ARG A 106 -23.29 5.29 11.19
C ARG A 106 -24.04 5.66 9.91
N HIS A 107 -24.89 4.76 9.44
CA HIS A 107 -25.66 4.91 8.20
C HIS A 107 -26.53 6.17 8.15
N PHE A 108 -27.11 6.54 9.29
CA PHE A 108 -28.00 7.69 9.39
C PHE A 108 -27.21 9.01 9.42
N ASP A 109 -27.70 10.02 8.71
CA ASP A 109 -27.18 11.40 8.70
C ASP A 109 -25.73 11.62 8.22
N LEU A 110 -25.15 10.66 7.50
CA LEU A 110 -23.79 10.72 6.95
C LEU A 110 -23.44 12.06 6.25
N ARG A 111 -24.37 12.65 5.49
CA ARG A 111 -24.18 13.96 4.85
C ARG A 111 -24.03 15.08 5.88
N ARG A 112 -24.90 15.13 6.89
CA ARG A 112 -24.86 16.14 7.95
C ARG A 112 -23.54 16.04 8.74
N ASP A 113 -23.13 14.83 9.06
CA ASP A 113 -21.90 14.58 9.81
C ASP A 113 -20.65 14.97 8.99
N LEU A 114 -20.61 14.62 7.69
CA LEU A 114 -19.53 15.03 6.80
C LEU A 114 -19.50 16.54 6.56
N LEU A 115 -20.65 17.21 6.45
CA LEU A 115 -20.71 18.68 6.38
C LEU A 115 -20.19 19.32 7.67
N SER A 116 -20.58 18.78 8.82
CA SER A 116 -20.08 19.25 10.12
C SER A 116 -18.57 19.10 10.19
N LEU A 117 -18.04 17.96 9.73
CA LEU A 117 -16.61 17.71 9.65
C LEU A 117 -15.90 18.66 8.68
N GLN A 118 -16.51 18.95 7.53
CA GLN A 118 -15.98 19.91 6.55
C GLN A 118 -15.82 21.31 7.17
N HIS A 119 -16.76 21.73 8.02
CA HIS A 119 -16.68 23.01 8.73
C HIS A 119 -15.75 22.96 9.95
N PHE A 120 -15.62 21.80 10.58
CA PHE A 120 -14.79 21.60 11.76
C PHE A 120 -13.29 21.61 11.43
N VAL A 121 -12.86 20.85 10.41
CA VAL A 121 -11.45 20.64 10.06
C VAL A 121 -10.64 21.95 9.90
N PRO A 122 -11.13 22.99 9.20
CA PRO A 122 -10.41 24.26 9.08
C PRO A 122 -10.21 24.99 10.41
N ARG A 123 -11.11 24.78 11.38
CA ARG A 123 -11.06 25.41 12.71
C ARG A 123 -10.16 24.66 13.69
N ALA A 124 -10.06 23.34 13.55
CA ALA A 124 -9.24 22.47 14.39
C ALA A 124 -7.75 22.57 14.02
N ARG A 125 -7.11 23.70 14.30
CA ARG A 125 -5.73 23.99 13.84
C ARG A 125 -4.69 22.98 14.33
N SER A 126 -4.87 22.43 15.52
CA SER A 126 -3.96 21.44 16.12
C SER A 126 -4.15 20.02 15.60
N LEU A 127 -5.22 19.74 14.85
CA LEU A 127 -5.54 18.38 14.40
C LEU A 127 -4.49 17.89 13.39
N ARG A 128 -3.78 16.83 13.76
CA ARG A 128 -2.72 16.19 12.95
C ARG A 128 -3.11 14.79 12.47
N ASP A 129 -3.97 14.08 13.21
CA ASP A 129 -4.45 12.73 12.86
C ASP A 129 -5.98 12.72 12.77
N LEU A 130 -6.51 12.23 11.65
CA LEU A 130 -7.93 12.03 11.42
C LEU A 130 -8.19 10.60 10.91
N GLU A 131 -8.92 9.82 11.70
CA GLU A 131 -9.42 8.51 11.31
C GLU A 131 -10.94 8.56 11.08
N LEU A 132 -11.38 8.11 9.91
CA LEU A 132 -12.77 8.03 9.51
C LEU A 132 -13.12 6.57 9.26
N SER A 133 -14.06 6.03 10.03
CA SER A 133 -14.52 4.65 9.92
C SER A 133 -16.00 4.63 9.54
N PHE A 134 -16.35 3.86 8.52
CA PHE A 134 -17.70 3.75 7.97
C PHE A 134 -18.23 2.33 8.17
N ARG A 135 -19.44 2.21 8.73
CA ARG A 135 -20.08 0.91 8.96
C ARG A 135 -20.30 0.09 7.68
N SER A 136 -20.62 0.75 6.57
CA SER A 136 -20.55 0.19 5.21
C SER A 136 -19.62 1.03 4.37
N SER A 137 -19.24 0.50 3.21
CA SER A 137 -18.54 1.29 2.19
C SER A 137 -19.25 2.62 1.94
N LEU A 138 -18.49 3.72 2.07
CA LEU A 138 -18.94 5.08 1.78
C LEU A 138 -19.44 5.21 0.33
N LEU A 139 -18.87 4.44 -0.60
CA LEU A 139 -19.29 4.40 -2.01
C LEU A 139 -20.66 3.75 -2.20
N HIS A 140 -21.05 2.85 -1.29
CA HIS A 140 -22.33 2.15 -1.29
C HIS A 140 -23.39 2.77 -0.37
N ALA A 141 -23.04 3.80 0.39
CA ALA A 141 -23.95 4.42 1.37
C ALA A 141 -25.27 4.89 0.75
N HIS A 142 -25.24 5.39 -0.49
CA HIS A 142 -26.43 5.82 -1.23
C HIS A 142 -27.40 4.69 -1.63
N ARG A 143 -26.96 3.42 -1.60
CA ARG A 143 -27.77 2.26 -2.02
C ARG A 143 -28.50 1.59 -0.88
N ASN A 144 -27.93 1.63 0.32
CA ASN A 144 -28.38 0.79 1.44
C ASN A 144 -29.35 1.49 2.39
N ASP A 145 -29.44 2.82 2.33
CA ASP A 145 -30.24 3.57 3.28
C ASP A 145 -31.45 4.20 2.63
N ARG A 146 -32.51 4.32 3.43
CA ARG A 146 -33.69 5.19 3.23
C ARG A 146 -33.30 6.68 3.22
N ILE A 147 -32.12 7.01 2.69
CA ILE A 147 -31.70 8.38 2.42
C ILE A 147 -32.67 8.89 1.36
N PRO A 148 -33.36 10.01 1.61
CA PRO A 148 -34.19 10.65 0.61
C PRO A 148 -33.41 10.76 -0.71
N VAL A 149 -34.05 10.44 -1.84
CA VAL A 149 -33.51 10.43 -3.22
C VAL A 149 -32.83 11.77 -3.63
N GLU A 150 -32.88 12.77 -2.76
CA GLU A 150 -32.42 14.14 -2.95
C GLU A 150 -30.90 14.29 -3.14
N TYR A 151 -30.05 13.36 -2.68
CA TYR A 151 -28.60 13.54 -2.73
C TYR A 151 -27.89 12.50 -3.61
N SER A 152 -27.14 13.00 -4.60
CA SER A 152 -26.29 12.14 -5.42
C SER A 152 -25.05 11.68 -4.64
N CYS A 153 -24.60 10.44 -4.85
CA CYS A 153 -23.31 9.92 -4.33
C CYS A 153 -22.14 10.90 -4.61
N ARG A 154 -22.19 11.57 -5.77
CA ARG A 154 -21.23 12.59 -6.19
C ARG A 154 -21.14 13.79 -5.24
N GLU A 155 -22.27 14.27 -4.71
CA GLU A 155 -22.26 15.38 -3.74
C GLU A 155 -21.58 14.96 -2.44
N LEU A 156 -21.91 13.76 -1.95
CA LEU A 156 -21.31 13.19 -0.75
C LEU A 156 -19.80 13.03 -0.91
N MET A 157 -19.35 12.48 -2.04
CA MET A 157 -17.92 12.35 -2.36
C MET A 157 -17.25 13.72 -2.46
N GLY A 158 -17.93 14.71 -3.02
CA GLY A 158 -17.43 16.09 -3.07
C GLY A 158 -17.22 16.70 -1.68
N ILE A 159 -18.13 16.47 -0.73
CA ILE A 159 -17.97 16.90 0.67
C ILE A 159 -16.78 16.17 1.31
N PHE A 160 -16.72 14.85 1.15
CA PHE A 160 -15.67 14.00 1.68
C PHE A 160 -14.26 14.40 1.17
N CYS A 161 -14.11 14.57 -0.14
CA CYS A 161 -12.87 15.06 -0.75
C CYS A 161 -12.45 16.44 -0.23
N ARG A 162 -13.41 17.33 0.06
CA ARG A 162 -13.11 18.64 0.67
C ARG A 162 -12.64 18.53 2.13
N VAL A 163 -13.15 17.56 2.89
CA VAL A 163 -12.63 17.24 4.24
C VAL A 163 -11.17 16.80 4.15
N LEU A 164 -10.87 15.82 3.29
CA LEU A 164 -9.51 15.30 3.10
C LEU A 164 -8.55 16.39 2.61
N SER A 165 -8.95 17.19 1.63
CA SER A 165 -8.19 18.34 1.15
C SER A 165 -7.94 19.36 2.27
N GLY A 166 -8.95 19.65 3.09
CA GLY A 166 -8.84 20.56 4.23
C GLY A 166 -7.86 20.07 5.29
N MET A 167 -7.82 18.76 5.55
CA MET A 167 -6.83 18.15 6.44
C MET A 167 -5.42 18.22 5.85
N ALA A 168 -5.27 17.83 4.58
CA ALA A 168 -3.97 17.83 3.91
C ALA A 168 -3.32 19.21 3.83
N ARG A 169 -4.11 20.29 3.68
CA ARG A 169 -3.61 21.68 3.68
C ARG A 169 -2.99 22.14 4.99
N LYS A 170 -3.13 21.38 6.09
CA LYS A 170 -2.47 21.70 7.36
C LYS A 170 -0.95 21.54 7.30
N ALA A 171 -0.45 20.78 6.32
CA ALA A 171 0.96 20.71 5.97
C ALA A 171 1.19 21.38 4.61
N ALA A 172 2.27 22.14 4.48
CA ALA A 172 2.69 22.74 3.20
C ALA A 172 3.33 21.74 2.22
N GLY A 173 3.42 20.47 2.63
CA GLY A 173 4.08 19.40 1.89
C GLY A 173 3.17 18.67 0.89
N PRO A 174 3.73 17.69 0.15
CA PRO A 174 2.94 16.84 -0.71
C PRO A 174 2.06 15.89 0.10
N VAL A 175 1.03 15.34 -0.57
CA VAL A 175 0.20 14.28 -0.02
C VAL A 175 0.62 12.96 -0.63
N VAL A 176 1.01 12.01 0.21
CA VAL A 176 1.27 10.62 -0.15
C VAL A 176 0.00 9.83 0.08
N VAL A 177 -0.54 9.25 -0.98
CA VAL A 177 -1.76 8.45 -0.93
C VAL A 177 -1.38 6.97 -0.94
N VAL A 178 -1.88 6.21 0.01
CA VAL A 178 -1.64 4.77 0.17
C VAL A 178 -2.97 4.04 0.14
N GLY A 179 -3.10 3.00 -0.66
CA GLY A 179 -4.31 2.17 -0.70
C GLY A 179 -4.07 0.83 -1.35
N GLN A 180 -5.16 0.07 -1.55
CA GLN A 180 -5.10 -1.17 -2.33
C GLN A 180 -4.67 -0.92 -3.78
N PHE A 181 -4.78 0.32 -4.28
CA PHE A 181 -4.31 0.77 -5.60
C PHE A 181 -2.82 1.09 -5.68
N GLY A 182 -2.08 0.79 -4.61
CA GLY A 182 -0.67 1.15 -4.50
C GLY A 182 -0.50 2.53 -3.89
N MET A 183 0.58 3.20 -4.28
CA MET A 183 1.01 4.43 -3.64
C MET A 183 1.35 5.50 -4.68
N PHE A 184 0.84 6.71 -4.49
CA PHE A 184 1.12 7.84 -5.37
C PHE A 184 1.17 9.16 -4.60
N MET A 185 1.53 10.25 -5.29
CA MET A 185 1.58 11.59 -4.72
C MET A 185 0.64 12.56 -5.42
N CYS A 186 0.09 13.50 -4.66
CA CYS A 186 -0.68 14.62 -5.17
C CYS A 186 -0.49 15.87 -4.30
N ARG A 187 -1.12 16.98 -4.70
CA ARG A 187 -1.25 18.18 -3.90
C ARG A 187 -2.56 18.16 -3.11
N ALA A 188 -2.61 18.89 -2.01
CA ALA A 188 -3.81 18.97 -1.18
C ALA A 188 -5.01 19.54 -1.95
N GLU A 189 -4.79 20.48 -2.89
CA GLU A 189 -5.84 21.10 -3.71
C GLU A 189 -6.46 20.13 -4.71
N GLU A 190 -5.66 19.19 -5.22
CA GLU A 190 -6.08 18.22 -6.24
C GLU A 190 -7.12 17.23 -5.66
N ILE A 191 -6.99 16.92 -4.36
CA ILE A 191 -7.92 16.04 -3.63
C ILE A 191 -9.37 16.54 -3.73
N ALA A 192 -9.59 17.86 -3.63
CA ALA A 192 -10.92 18.44 -3.69
C ALA A 192 -11.62 18.21 -5.05
N GLY A 193 -10.84 17.96 -6.10
CA GLY A 193 -11.32 17.68 -7.45
C GLY A 193 -11.39 16.19 -7.81
N TRP A 194 -11.15 15.28 -6.85
CA TRP A 194 -11.25 13.84 -7.08
C TRP A 194 -12.70 13.39 -7.26
N ARG A 195 -12.87 12.36 -8.09
CA ARG A 195 -14.15 11.65 -8.28
C ARG A 195 -13.95 10.19 -7.86
N LEU A 196 -14.00 9.95 -6.56
CA LEU A 196 -13.78 8.63 -5.96
C LEU A 196 -14.85 7.61 -6.40
N ASP A 197 -16.07 8.08 -6.68
CA ASP A 197 -17.16 7.29 -7.27
C ASP A 197 -16.82 6.72 -8.66
N ALA A 198 -15.94 7.39 -9.39
CA ALA A 198 -15.46 6.98 -10.71
C ALA A 198 -13.99 6.51 -10.70
N LEU A 199 -13.37 6.38 -9.51
CA LEU A 199 -11.95 6.06 -9.34
C LEU A 199 -11.02 7.02 -10.09
N GLN A 200 -11.41 8.29 -10.22
CA GLN A 200 -10.61 9.32 -10.90
C GLN A 200 -9.93 10.20 -9.85
N PHE A 201 -8.64 9.94 -9.67
CA PHE A 201 -7.74 10.81 -8.92
C PHE A 201 -7.18 11.85 -9.91
N ASN A 202 -7.47 13.13 -9.68
CA ASN A 202 -6.88 14.23 -10.44
C ASN A 202 -5.50 14.59 -9.85
N PRO A 203 -4.54 15.04 -10.68
CA PRO A 203 -4.63 15.23 -12.12
C PRO A 203 -4.48 13.90 -12.88
N VAL A 204 -5.07 13.83 -14.08
CA VAL A 204 -4.72 12.83 -15.09
C VAL A 204 -3.24 13.00 -15.40
N SER A 205 -2.36 12.36 -14.63
CA SER A 205 -0.99 12.18 -15.06
C SER A 205 -1.06 11.21 -16.23
N GLU A 206 -1.00 11.77 -17.44
CA GLU A 206 -1.00 11.08 -18.74
C GLU A 206 0.15 10.04 -18.90
N ARG A 207 0.85 9.65 -17.83
CA ARG A 207 1.98 8.72 -17.85
C ARG A 207 2.05 7.66 -16.74
N ASN A 208 1.23 7.69 -15.69
CA ASN A 208 1.44 6.80 -14.52
C ASN A 208 0.33 5.76 -14.27
N VAL A 209 -0.58 5.52 -15.23
CA VAL A 209 -1.62 4.47 -15.12
C VAL A 209 -1.30 3.25 -15.99
N LEU A 210 -0.01 2.96 -16.19
CA LEU A 210 0.41 1.60 -16.53
C LEU A 210 0.61 0.84 -15.22
N THR A 211 -0.50 0.24 -14.77
CA THR A 211 -0.52 -1.06 -14.09
C THR A 211 0.35 -1.26 -12.84
N THR A 212 -0.09 -0.78 -11.68
CA THR A 212 0.07 -1.57 -10.46
C THR A 212 -0.91 -2.74 -10.54
N ARG A 213 -0.46 -3.89 -11.05
CA ARG A 213 -1.25 -5.13 -11.09
C ARG A 213 -1.54 -5.60 -9.67
N ILE A 214 -2.75 -5.33 -9.19
CA ILE A 214 -3.27 -5.94 -7.98
C ILE A 214 -3.74 -7.33 -8.36
N ARG A 215 -2.89 -8.33 -8.15
CA ARG A 215 -3.35 -9.72 -8.13
C ARG A 215 -4.06 -9.95 -6.81
N GLY A 216 -5.38 -10.03 -6.88
CA GLY A 216 -6.19 -10.62 -5.82
C GLY A 216 -5.69 -12.04 -5.55
N THR A 217 -5.42 -12.33 -4.28
CA THR A 217 -5.02 -13.65 -3.80
C THR A 217 -6.09 -14.69 -4.15
N SER A 218 -5.80 -15.56 -5.12
CA SER A 218 -6.34 -16.92 -5.16
C SER A 218 -5.17 -17.88 -5.08
N THR A 219 -5.26 -18.77 -4.11
CA THR A 219 -4.40 -19.93 -3.89
C THR A 219 -4.22 -20.73 -5.19
N THR A 220 -2.96 -20.93 -5.58
CA THR A 220 -2.42 -22.05 -6.36
C THR A 220 -3.29 -22.62 -7.49
N ILE A 221 -3.33 -21.97 -8.67
CA ILE A 221 -3.61 -22.67 -9.94
C ILE A 221 -2.74 -22.07 -11.04
N MET A 222 -2.19 -22.97 -11.87
CA MET A 222 -1.36 -22.73 -13.05
C MET A 222 -1.84 -21.57 -13.93
N LEU A 223 -0.89 -20.76 -14.40
CA LEU A 223 -1.09 -19.78 -15.46
C LEU A 223 -1.35 -20.52 -16.79
N GLN A 224 -2.62 -20.82 -17.08
CA GLN A 224 -3.08 -20.97 -18.46
C GLN A 224 -3.93 -19.75 -18.80
N THR A 225 -3.28 -18.71 -19.32
CA THR A 225 -3.95 -17.70 -20.13
C THR A 225 -4.14 -18.27 -21.53
N THR A 226 -5.28 -18.89 -21.79
CA THR A 226 -5.78 -19.11 -23.15
C THR A 226 -5.95 -17.75 -23.83
N MET A 227 -5.16 -17.49 -24.90
CA MET A 227 -5.41 -16.35 -25.79
C MET A 227 -6.71 -16.56 -26.57
N PRO A 228 -7.48 -15.49 -26.84
CA PRO A 228 -8.60 -15.55 -27.75
C PRO A 228 -8.13 -15.58 -29.21
N ILE A 229 -8.85 -16.35 -30.01
CA ILE A 229 -8.72 -16.46 -31.46
C ILE A 229 -8.92 -15.07 -32.09
N ALA A 230 -8.08 -14.72 -33.07
CA ALA A 230 -8.10 -13.45 -33.78
C ALA A 230 -9.51 -13.16 -34.37
N GLY A 231 -10.09 -12.03 -33.98
CA GLY A 231 -11.41 -11.58 -34.46
C GLY A 231 -12.32 -11.03 -33.36
N THR A 232 -12.06 -11.34 -32.09
CA THR A 232 -12.72 -10.68 -30.96
C THR A 232 -12.02 -9.38 -30.60
N PRO A 233 -12.76 -8.28 -30.30
CA PRO A 233 -12.17 -7.04 -29.82
C PRO A 233 -11.27 -7.32 -28.61
N PRO A 234 -10.20 -6.53 -28.40
CA PRO A 234 -9.26 -6.75 -27.31
C PRO A 234 -10.06 -6.95 -26.02
N PRO A 235 -9.68 -7.91 -25.15
CA PRO A 235 -10.34 -8.07 -23.87
C PRO A 235 -10.35 -6.69 -23.22
N SER A 236 -11.55 -6.17 -22.96
CA SER A 236 -11.73 -4.88 -22.32
C SER A 236 -10.76 -4.80 -21.15
N PRO A 237 -10.03 -3.68 -20.98
CA PRO A 237 -8.97 -3.57 -19.99
C PRO A 237 -9.52 -4.10 -18.69
N LEU A 238 -8.98 -5.24 -18.21
CA LEU A 238 -9.45 -5.96 -17.04
C LEU A 238 -9.45 -4.98 -15.87
N THR A 239 -10.64 -4.40 -15.72
CA THR A 239 -11.23 -3.66 -14.63
C THR A 239 -10.27 -2.84 -13.78
N ARG A 240 -10.09 -1.59 -14.20
CA ARG A 240 -9.86 -0.42 -13.32
C ARG A 240 -10.81 -0.37 -12.09
N GLU A 241 -11.85 -1.21 -12.07
CA GLU A 241 -13.06 -1.16 -11.25
C GLU A 241 -13.01 -1.95 -9.93
N GLN A 242 -11.92 -2.66 -9.58
CA GLN A 242 -11.94 -3.50 -8.36
C GLN A 242 -11.24 -2.92 -7.12
N VAL A 243 -10.52 -1.81 -7.26
CA VAL A 243 -9.53 -1.47 -6.23
C VAL A 243 -10.08 -0.67 -5.04
N LEU A 244 -11.18 0.02 -5.27
CA LEU A 244 -11.91 0.79 -4.26
C LEU A 244 -13.37 0.35 -4.35
N GLN A 245 -13.63 -0.96 -4.30
CA GLN A 245 -15.01 -1.45 -4.21
C GLN A 245 -15.63 -1.07 -2.87
N ASP A 246 -14.82 -1.11 -1.82
CA ASP A 246 -15.23 -0.74 -0.48
C ASP A 246 -14.36 0.39 0.04
N LEU A 247 -14.97 1.42 0.60
CA LEU A 247 -14.28 2.51 1.31
C LEU A 247 -14.77 2.52 2.75
N ARG A 248 -14.07 1.80 3.64
CA ARG A 248 -14.49 1.54 5.03
C ARG A 248 -13.69 2.33 6.04
N THR A 249 -12.38 2.48 5.82
CA THR A 249 -11.54 3.30 6.70
C THR A 249 -10.68 4.25 5.89
N VAL A 250 -10.55 5.47 6.40
CA VAL A 250 -9.66 6.49 5.85
C VAL A 250 -8.89 7.14 6.96
N ASN A 251 -7.57 7.17 6.85
CA ASN A 251 -6.69 7.81 7.82
C ASN A 251 -5.95 8.96 7.14
N VAL A 252 -5.84 10.10 7.83
CA VAL A 252 -5.08 11.26 7.37
C VAL A 252 -4.09 11.67 8.45
N TRP A 253 -2.80 11.54 8.17
CA TRP A 253 -1.72 11.90 9.07
C TRP A 253 -0.92 13.06 8.53
N VAL A 254 -0.82 14.14 9.31
CA VAL A 254 -0.07 15.34 8.97
C VAL A 254 1.30 15.27 9.66
N HIS A 255 2.34 14.99 8.88
CA HIS A 255 3.71 14.92 9.35
C HIS A 255 4.41 16.27 9.13
N ASP A 256 4.90 16.85 10.21
CA ASP A 256 5.53 18.16 10.22
C ASP A 256 6.83 18.08 11.04
N ALA A 257 7.89 17.53 10.42
CA ALA A 257 9.19 17.33 11.03
C ALA A 257 10.25 18.23 10.36
N PRO A 258 11.31 18.66 11.08
CA PRO A 258 12.38 19.45 10.49
C PRO A 258 12.98 18.76 9.26
N GLY A 259 12.86 19.40 8.09
CA GLY A 259 13.41 18.92 6.82
C GLY A 259 12.47 18.04 5.98
N ILE A 260 11.36 17.52 6.53
CA ILE A 260 10.37 16.75 5.77
C ILE A 260 8.97 17.02 6.33
N THR A 261 8.17 17.77 5.55
CA THR A 261 6.75 17.98 5.81
C THR A 261 5.95 17.28 4.72
N TYR A 262 4.96 16.45 5.09
CA TYR A 262 4.08 15.74 4.16
C TYR A 262 2.77 15.34 4.85
N THR A 263 1.74 15.03 4.08
CA THR A 263 0.52 14.38 4.60
C THR A 263 0.44 12.96 4.05
N MET A 264 0.16 11.97 4.89
CA MET A 264 -0.16 10.63 4.45
C MET A 264 -1.67 10.42 4.50
N LEU A 265 -2.26 10.04 3.37
CA LEU A 265 -3.66 9.70 3.24
C LEU A 265 -3.77 8.21 2.93
N GLY A 266 -4.32 7.42 3.84
CA GLY A 266 -4.44 5.99 3.63
C GLY A 266 -5.89 5.51 3.56
N PHE A 267 -6.16 4.62 2.61
CA PHE A 267 -7.47 4.02 2.35
C PHE A 267 -7.47 2.52 2.66
N ASN A 268 -8.33 2.07 3.57
CA ASN A 268 -8.45 0.68 4.02
C ASN A 268 -7.09 0.02 4.33
N ILE A 269 -6.25 0.74 5.06
CA ILE A 269 -4.84 0.39 5.28
C ILE A 269 -4.70 -0.98 5.96
N SER A 270 -5.62 -1.28 6.87
CA SER A 270 -5.74 -2.58 7.54
C SER A 270 -6.02 -3.75 6.59
N ASP A 271 -6.49 -3.49 5.36
CA ASP A 271 -6.81 -4.51 4.36
C ASP A 271 -5.73 -4.66 3.29
N ILE A 272 -4.69 -3.81 3.29
CA ILE A 272 -3.60 -3.86 2.31
C ILE A 272 -2.74 -5.10 2.57
N LYS A 273 -2.83 -6.08 1.67
CA LYS A 273 -2.04 -7.33 1.71
C LYS A 273 -0.76 -7.26 0.87
N LEU A 274 -0.73 -6.41 -0.13
CA LEU A 274 0.39 -6.24 -1.06
C LEU A 274 0.76 -4.77 -1.12
N LEU A 275 2.04 -4.47 -0.87
CA LEU A 275 2.62 -3.15 -1.10
C LEU A 275 3.64 -3.27 -2.23
N ASP A 276 3.43 -2.52 -3.29
CA ASP A 276 4.34 -2.45 -4.42
C ASP A 276 4.98 -1.06 -4.50
N LEU A 277 6.31 -1.03 -4.42
CA LEU A 277 7.12 0.19 -4.43
C LEU A 277 7.83 0.40 -5.77
N ASN A 278 7.54 -0.40 -6.80
CA ASN A 278 8.34 -0.44 -8.00
C ASN A 278 8.28 0.86 -8.83
N ASP A 279 7.09 1.41 -9.02
CA ASP A 279 6.83 2.57 -9.89
C ASP A 279 6.27 3.77 -9.12
N SER A 280 6.52 3.83 -7.81
CA SER A 280 6.05 4.95 -7.03
C SER A 280 6.65 6.27 -7.59
N PRO A 281 5.91 7.39 -7.63
CA PRO A 281 6.46 8.70 -8.00
C PRO A 281 7.18 9.40 -6.81
N ILE A 282 7.31 8.74 -5.66
CA ILE A 282 7.80 9.34 -4.42
C ILE A 282 9.32 9.50 -4.43
N SER A 283 9.87 10.60 -3.90
CA SER A 283 11.33 10.72 -3.76
C SER A 283 11.86 9.75 -2.70
N ASP A 284 13.14 9.37 -2.75
CA ASP A 284 13.69 8.39 -1.79
C ASP A 284 13.68 8.90 -0.34
N GLN A 285 13.88 10.22 -0.15
CA GLN A 285 13.77 10.86 1.16
C GLN A 285 12.34 10.78 1.72
N GLN A 286 11.34 11.00 0.86
CA GLN A 286 9.93 10.87 1.25
C GLN A 286 9.56 9.42 1.50
N LEU A 287 10.02 8.48 0.66
CA LEU A 287 9.79 7.06 0.87
C LEU A 287 10.40 6.61 2.20
N THR A 288 11.59 7.08 2.53
CA THR A 288 12.24 6.83 3.82
C THR A 288 11.37 7.31 4.99
N ALA A 289 10.81 8.52 4.91
CA ALA A 289 9.90 9.04 5.93
C ALA A 289 8.61 8.20 6.01
N VAL A 290 7.98 7.93 4.86
CA VAL A 290 6.77 7.11 4.77
C VAL A 290 6.99 5.71 5.35
N LEU A 291 8.09 5.04 5.02
CA LEU A 291 8.37 3.70 5.55
C LEU A 291 8.55 3.69 7.06
N ARG A 292 9.00 4.78 7.69
CA ARG A 292 9.12 4.89 9.15
C ARG A 292 7.76 4.93 9.85
N ASP A 293 6.80 5.59 9.24
CA ASP A 293 5.49 5.86 9.86
C ASP A 293 4.39 4.91 9.37
N LEU A 294 4.53 4.36 8.16
CA LEU A 294 3.54 3.50 7.54
C LEU A 294 3.43 2.16 8.27
N THR A 295 2.20 1.85 8.67
CA THR A 295 1.86 0.59 9.36
C THR A 295 0.73 -0.09 8.58
N LEU A 296 0.99 -1.30 8.09
CA LEU A 296 0.09 -2.12 7.27
C LEU A 296 -0.20 -3.47 7.97
N PRO A 297 -1.18 -3.53 8.90
CA PRO A 297 -1.40 -4.71 9.76
C PRO A 297 -1.67 -6.04 9.06
N SER A 298 -2.07 -6.01 7.78
CA SER A 298 -2.38 -7.19 6.97
C SER A 298 -1.37 -7.45 5.84
N LEU A 299 -0.25 -6.72 5.81
CA LEU A 299 0.75 -6.86 4.77
C LEU A 299 1.32 -8.29 4.75
N ARG A 300 1.26 -8.91 3.57
CA ARG A 300 1.78 -10.26 3.28
C ARG A 300 2.84 -10.25 2.20
N ILE A 301 2.77 -9.31 1.25
CA ILE A 301 3.64 -9.26 0.08
C ILE A 301 4.23 -7.85 -0.02
N LEU A 302 5.56 -7.77 -0.15
CA LEU A 302 6.27 -6.51 -0.37
C LEU A 302 7.14 -6.62 -1.62
N ASN A 303 6.92 -5.72 -2.58
CA ASN A 303 7.74 -5.61 -3.79
C ASN A 303 8.52 -4.29 -3.79
N ILE A 304 9.83 -4.37 -4.07
CA ILE A 304 10.73 -3.22 -4.12
C ILE A 304 11.66 -3.33 -5.33
N SER A 305 11.57 -2.41 -6.28
CA SER A 305 12.50 -2.28 -7.42
C SER A 305 13.38 -1.04 -7.33
N ARG A 306 13.31 -0.30 -6.22
CA ARG A 306 14.06 0.94 -6.04
C ARG A 306 15.45 0.67 -5.48
N SER A 307 16.46 1.27 -6.09
CA SER A 307 17.88 1.11 -5.72
C SER A 307 18.31 1.88 -4.47
N SER A 308 17.52 2.85 -4.02
CA SER A 308 17.93 3.92 -3.09
C SER A 308 17.07 4.03 -1.84
N VAL A 309 16.43 2.93 -1.41
CA VAL A 309 15.68 2.90 -0.15
C VAL A 309 16.64 2.92 1.04
N ASP A 310 16.42 3.81 2.03
CA ASP A 310 17.20 3.84 3.27
C ASP A 310 17.13 2.47 3.98
N PRO A 311 18.27 1.75 4.14
CA PRO A 311 18.30 0.40 4.70
C PRO A 311 17.77 0.35 6.14
N THR A 312 17.95 1.45 6.89
CA THR A 312 17.48 1.54 8.28
C THR A 312 15.97 1.66 8.33
N ALA A 313 15.38 2.51 7.48
CA ALA A 313 13.94 2.65 7.39
C ALA A 313 13.27 1.37 6.88
N LEU A 314 13.85 0.71 5.86
CA LEU A 314 13.32 -0.57 5.36
C LEU A 314 13.42 -1.67 6.43
N GLY A 315 14.55 -1.78 7.13
CA GLY A 315 14.71 -2.74 8.23
C GLY A 315 13.68 -2.53 9.35
N GLY A 316 13.49 -1.27 9.77
CA GLY A 316 12.47 -0.90 10.75
C GLY A 316 11.05 -1.17 10.26
N PHE A 317 10.76 -0.91 8.98
CA PHE A 317 9.49 -1.25 8.35
C PHE A 317 9.25 -2.77 8.40
N LEU A 318 10.18 -3.59 7.90
CA LEU A 318 10.05 -5.05 7.91
C LEU A 318 9.85 -5.60 9.34
N ALA A 319 10.55 -5.05 10.34
CA ALA A 319 10.39 -5.45 11.74
C ALA A 319 8.98 -5.17 12.29
N ARG A 320 8.31 -4.09 11.85
CA ARG A 320 6.92 -3.77 12.24
C ARG A 320 5.85 -4.63 11.53
N HIS A 321 6.24 -5.43 10.53
CA HIS A 321 5.29 -6.19 9.69
C HIS A 321 5.48 -7.71 9.80
N PRO A 322 5.41 -8.33 10.99
CA PRO A 322 5.75 -9.74 11.24
C PRO A 322 4.91 -10.77 10.46
N LYS A 323 3.86 -10.31 9.79
CA LYS A 323 2.95 -11.09 8.95
C LYS A 323 3.40 -11.23 7.50
N LEU A 324 4.47 -10.54 7.07
CA LEU A 324 5.05 -10.65 5.73
C LEU A 324 5.41 -12.10 5.40
N GLN A 325 4.94 -12.57 4.24
CA GLN A 325 5.12 -13.93 3.73
C GLN A 325 6.01 -13.96 2.49
N GLU A 326 5.97 -12.92 1.66
CA GLU A 326 6.74 -12.82 0.42
C GLU A 326 7.46 -11.46 0.34
N PHE A 327 8.72 -11.50 -0.08
CA PHE A 327 9.54 -10.33 -0.31
C PHE A 327 10.15 -10.39 -1.71
N THR A 328 9.97 -9.34 -2.52
CA THR A 328 10.48 -9.25 -3.88
C THR A 328 11.42 -8.06 -4.04
N SER A 329 12.64 -8.28 -4.53
CA SER A 329 13.64 -7.25 -4.84
C SER A 329 14.01 -7.25 -6.33
N LEU A 330 13.70 -6.15 -7.04
CA LEU A 330 13.92 -6.01 -8.49
C LEU A 330 14.86 -4.84 -8.84
N ALA A 331 15.60 -4.30 -7.88
CA ALA A 331 16.36 -3.06 -8.08
C ALA A 331 17.55 -3.19 -9.04
N PRO A 332 17.70 -2.36 -10.07
CA PRO A 332 18.71 -2.58 -11.10
C PRO A 332 20.16 -2.53 -10.60
N LYS A 333 20.45 -1.80 -9.51
CA LYS A 333 21.76 -1.80 -8.86
C LYS A 333 21.73 -1.11 -7.47
N PRO A 334 21.75 -1.86 -6.37
CA PRO A 334 21.86 -1.27 -5.03
C PRO A 334 23.31 -0.86 -4.74
N SER A 335 23.54 0.38 -4.29
CA SER A 335 24.85 0.85 -3.81
C SER A 335 25.04 0.65 -2.30
N SER A 336 23.97 0.31 -1.59
CA SER A 336 23.92 0.10 -0.14
C SER A 336 23.32 -1.27 0.19
N PRO A 337 23.59 -1.83 1.37
CA PRO A 337 22.92 -3.04 1.83
C PRO A 337 21.40 -2.84 1.85
N LEU A 338 20.61 -3.90 1.65
CA LEU A 338 19.15 -3.80 1.63
C LEU A 338 18.58 -3.39 3.00
N ILE A 339 19.13 -3.94 4.09
CA ILE A 339 18.84 -3.55 5.47
C ILE A 339 20.15 -3.51 6.27
N SER A 340 20.17 -2.75 7.36
CA SER A 340 21.39 -2.55 8.17
C SER A 340 21.84 -3.80 8.94
N SER A 341 20.94 -4.74 9.22
CA SER A 341 21.26 -5.99 9.93
C SER A 341 20.31 -7.11 9.52
N PRO A 342 20.78 -8.36 9.41
CA PRO A 342 19.95 -9.50 9.07
C PRO A 342 18.74 -9.63 10.01
N LEU A 343 17.57 -9.90 9.43
CA LEU A 343 16.29 -9.98 10.14
C LEU A 343 15.71 -11.40 10.02
N ALA A 344 15.39 -12.00 11.16
CA ALA A 344 14.66 -13.26 11.23
C ALA A 344 13.14 -13.01 11.17
N HIS A 345 12.59 -12.92 9.97
CA HIS A 345 11.18 -12.58 9.80
C HIS A 345 10.28 -13.82 10.04
N PRO A 346 9.35 -13.81 11.01
CA PRO A 346 8.74 -15.03 11.54
C PRO A 346 7.82 -15.76 10.56
N GLN A 347 7.21 -15.04 9.61
CA GLN A 347 6.28 -15.60 8.62
C GLN A 347 6.82 -15.58 7.19
N LEU A 348 8.06 -15.11 6.98
CA LEU A 348 8.60 -14.97 5.63
C LEU A 348 8.91 -16.37 5.08
N SER A 349 8.25 -16.70 3.97
CA SER A 349 8.29 -18.02 3.35
C SER A 349 8.95 -18.02 1.97
N ARG A 350 8.96 -16.85 1.32
CA ARG A 350 9.45 -16.68 -0.04
C ARG A 350 10.26 -15.40 -0.20
N ILE A 351 11.42 -15.53 -0.84
CA ILE A 351 12.20 -14.41 -1.37
C ILE A 351 12.27 -14.53 -2.88
N GLU A 352 11.98 -13.43 -3.56
CA GLU A 352 12.20 -13.27 -4.99
C GLU A 352 13.18 -12.12 -5.22
N ALA A 353 14.23 -12.35 -6.00
CA ALA A 353 15.23 -11.33 -6.27
C ALA A 353 15.72 -11.43 -7.72
N THR A 354 15.93 -10.27 -8.35
CA THR A 354 16.43 -10.19 -9.73
C THR A 354 17.75 -9.43 -9.79
N GLY A 355 18.77 -9.99 -10.42
CA GLY A 355 20.14 -9.46 -10.46
C GLY A 355 21.00 -10.00 -9.32
N THR A 356 22.29 -10.25 -9.59
CA THR A 356 23.22 -10.89 -8.65
C THR A 356 23.32 -10.13 -7.33
N ASP A 357 23.46 -8.80 -7.40
CA ASP A 357 23.64 -7.95 -6.22
C ASP A 357 22.39 -7.99 -5.33
N ASN A 358 21.19 -7.91 -5.91
CA ASN A 358 19.94 -8.02 -5.14
C ASN A 358 19.73 -9.39 -4.52
N ILE A 359 20.11 -10.47 -5.22
CA ILE A 359 20.00 -11.81 -4.69
C ILE A 359 20.87 -11.93 -3.44
N CYS A 360 22.13 -11.50 -3.51
CA CYS A 360 23.04 -11.49 -2.37
C CYS A 360 22.50 -10.61 -1.22
N LEU A 361 22.09 -9.37 -1.52
CA LEU A 361 21.57 -8.48 -0.48
C LEU A 361 20.26 -8.96 0.17
N ALA A 362 19.34 -9.53 -0.60
CA ALA A 362 18.10 -10.10 -0.06
C ALA A 362 18.39 -11.32 0.83
N MET A 363 19.38 -12.13 0.45
CA MET A 363 19.83 -13.25 1.26
C MET A 363 20.52 -12.77 2.54
N ASP A 364 21.50 -11.87 2.45
CA ASP A 364 22.16 -11.27 3.61
C ASP A 364 21.13 -10.70 4.60
N ALA A 365 20.12 -10.01 4.07
CA ALA A 365 19.04 -9.41 4.84
C ALA A 365 18.11 -10.42 5.52
N LEU A 366 17.65 -11.47 4.82
CA LEU A 366 16.45 -12.22 5.24
C LEU A 366 16.66 -13.73 5.40
N HIS A 367 17.87 -14.24 5.16
CA HIS A 367 18.19 -15.67 5.28
C HIS A 367 18.01 -16.25 6.69
N LEU A 368 17.84 -15.44 7.73
CA LEU A 368 17.59 -15.93 9.10
C LEU A 368 16.11 -16.27 9.35
N SER A 369 15.22 -16.04 8.38
CA SER A 369 13.79 -16.27 8.55
C SER A 369 13.47 -17.78 8.72
N PRO A 370 12.77 -18.18 9.81
CA PRO A 370 12.58 -19.59 10.16
C PRO A 370 11.57 -20.33 9.27
N LEU A 371 10.73 -19.63 8.50
CA LEU A 371 9.78 -20.28 7.59
C LEU A 371 10.19 -20.15 6.12
N LEU A 372 11.37 -19.62 5.84
CA LEU A 372 11.83 -19.36 4.48
C LEU A 372 12.21 -20.67 3.78
N TYR A 373 11.41 -21.09 2.80
CA TYR A 373 11.65 -22.30 2.04
C TYR A 373 11.66 -22.08 0.52
N THR A 374 11.13 -20.97 0.01
CA THR A 374 11.10 -20.70 -1.44
C THR A 374 12.06 -19.55 -1.80
N PHE A 375 12.94 -19.82 -2.76
CA PHE A 375 13.91 -18.86 -3.29
C PHE A 375 13.71 -18.75 -4.79
N VAL A 376 13.38 -17.56 -5.28
CA VAL A 376 13.18 -17.29 -6.71
C VAL A 376 14.22 -16.27 -7.15
N PHE A 377 15.29 -16.74 -7.78
CA PHE A 377 16.38 -15.91 -8.25
C PHE A 377 16.31 -15.80 -9.75
N SER A 378 16.35 -14.57 -10.25
CA SER A 378 16.47 -14.29 -11.67
C SER A 378 17.76 -13.51 -11.91
N TYR A 379 18.59 -13.90 -12.85
CA TYR A 379 19.78 -13.11 -13.18
C TYR A 379 20.09 -13.23 -14.67
N THR A 380 20.80 -12.23 -15.17
CA THR A 380 21.30 -12.21 -16.54
C THR A 380 22.76 -12.61 -16.49
N HIS A 381 23.12 -13.65 -17.25
CA HIS A 381 24.48 -14.10 -17.47
C HIS A 381 25.10 -13.28 -18.61
N ASP A 382 26.13 -12.50 -18.31
CA ASP A 382 26.98 -11.84 -19.30
C ASP A 382 28.46 -12.16 -19.05
N ALA A 383 29.35 -11.80 -19.98
CA ALA A 383 30.79 -12.08 -19.86
C ALA A 383 31.47 -11.46 -18.62
N THR A 384 30.80 -10.53 -17.93
CA THR A 384 31.29 -9.86 -16.71
C THR A 384 30.61 -10.34 -15.43
N SER A 385 29.50 -11.06 -15.54
CA SER A 385 28.68 -11.54 -14.44
C SER A 385 28.61 -13.06 -14.47
N SER A 386 29.60 -13.67 -13.81
CA SER A 386 29.59 -15.11 -13.58
C SER A 386 28.52 -15.50 -12.56
N LEU A 387 27.96 -16.70 -12.71
CA LEU A 387 27.12 -17.35 -11.70
C LEU A 387 27.82 -17.46 -10.34
N ASN A 388 29.16 -17.42 -10.33
CA ASN A 388 29.97 -17.37 -9.12
C ASN A 388 29.69 -16.12 -8.28
N ASN A 389 29.09 -15.07 -8.85
CA ASN A 389 28.62 -13.91 -8.08
C ASN A 389 27.47 -14.26 -7.11
N LEU A 390 26.78 -15.39 -7.32
CA LEU A 390 25.76 -15.92 -6.40
C LEU A 390 26.34 -16.80 -5.29
N THR A 391 27.64 -17.08 -5.29
CA THR A 391 28.34 -17.86 -4.25
C THR A 391 28.02 -17.38 -2.82
N PRO A 392 28.00 -16.07 -2.50
CA PRO A 392 27.62 -15.60 -1.17
C PRO A 392 26.19 -16.00 -0.78
N ALA A 393 25.22 -15.83 -1.68
CA ALA A 393 23.83 -16.22 -1.46
C ALA A 393 23.67 -17.73 -1.25
N PHE A 394 24.36 -18.56 -2.05
CA PHE A 394 24.34 -20.01 -1.89
C PHE A 394 25.04 -20.48 -0.62
N ARG A 395 26.09 -19.79 -0.17
CA ARG A 395 26.74 -20.05 1.11
C ARG A 395 25.81 -19.78 2.29
N LEU A 396 25.00 -18.73 2.24
CA LEU A 396 23.96 -18.49 3.27
C LEU A 396 22.86 -19.54 3.20
N LEU A 397 22.47 -19.95 2.00
CA LEU A 397 21.47 -21.00 1.81
C LEU A 397 21.97 -22.36 2.38
N SER A 398 23.24 -22.70 2.19
CA SER A 398 23.82 -23.97 2.65
C SER A 398 23.92 -24.07 4.19
N GLN A 399 23.85 -22.96 4.90
CA GLN A 399 23.83 -22.93 6.37
C GLN A 399 22.45 -23.24 6.96
N ARG A 400 21.40 -23.30 6.14
CA ARG A 400 20.02 -23.55 6.61
C ARG A 400 19.77 -25.03 6.82
N SER A 401 19.04 -25.37 7.88
CA SER A 401 18.60 -26.74 8.19
C SER A 401 17.26 -27.12 7.55
N LEU A 402 16.50 -26.13 7.07
CA LEU A 402 15.16 -26.34 6.50
C LEU A 402 15.23 -26.62 5.00
N ILE A 403 14.31 -27.47 4.53
CA ILE A 403 14.19 -27.80 3.11
C ILE A 403 13.89 -26.54 2.29
N ALA A 404 14.60 -26.41 1.17
CA ALA A 404 14.52 -25.29 0.26
C ALA A 404 14.08 -25.74 -1.15
N HIS A 405 13.21 -24.93 -1.75
CA HIS A 405 12.83 -24.94 -3.15
C HIS A 405 13.50 -23.74 -3.84
N LEU A 406 14.42 -24.02 -4.76
CA LEU A 406 15.18 -23.02 -5.49
C LEU A 406 14.67 -22.92 -6.92
N LYS A 407 14.25 -21.74 -7.35
CA LYS A 407 13.95 -21.43 -8.75
C LYS A 407 15.01 -20.47 -9.26
N LEU A 408 15.82 -20.92 -10.21
CA LEU A 408 16.83 -20.13 -10.90
C LEU A 408 16.32 -19.78 -12.30
N THR A 409 16.23 -18.50 -12.61
CA THR A 409 16.01 -18.02 -13.97
C THR A 409 17.31 -17.41 -14.48
N ILE A 410 17.81 -17.97 -15.58
CA ILE A 410 19.07 -17.63 -16.23
C ILE A 410 18.76 -17.04 -17.59
N PHE A 411 19.05 -15.75 -17.76
CA PHE A 411 18.93 -15.09 -19.07
C PHE A 411 20.31 -14.94 -19.69
N GLU A 412 20.47 -15.32 -20.96
CA GLU A 412 21.70 -15.05 -21.70
C GLU A 412 21.67 -13.61 -22.24
N SER A 413 22.74 -12.86 -22.02
CA SER A 413 22.85 -11.49 -22.55
C SER A 413 22.96 -11.52 -24.08
N PRO A 414 22.06 -10.85 -24.82
CA PRO A 414 22.09 -10.87 -26.28
C PRO A 414 23.32 -10.16 -26.86
N ASN A 415 23.98 -9.31 -26.07
CA ASN A 415 25.10 -8.49 -26.51
C ASN A 415 26.45 -9.20 -26.35
N ASN A 416 26.51 -10.27 -25.55
CA ASN A 416 27.76 -10.96 -25.27
C ASN A 416 27.47 -12.45 -24.96
N PRO A 417 27.17 -13.26 -25.99
CA PRO A 417 26.94 -14.68 -25.80
C PRO A 417 28.21 -15.29 -25.21
N SER A 418 28.09 -15.90 -24.03
CA SER A 418 29.24 -16.54 -23.38
C SER A 418 29.83 -17.60 -24.31
N SER A 419 31.16 -17.71 -24.35
CA SER A 419 31.80 -18.81 -25.07
C SER A 419 31.27 -20.14 -24.50
N MET A 420 30.99 -21.09 -25.39
CA MET A 420 30.45 -22.40 -25.01
C MET A 420 31.43 -23.20 -24.14
N ASP A 421 32.71 -22.82 -24.14
CA ASP A 421 33.80 -23.57 -23.52
C ASP A 421 34.07 -23.18 -22.07
N GLU A 422 33.54 -22.05 -21.59
CA GLU A 422 33.74 -21.66 -20.19
C GLU A 422 32.79 -22.40 -19.24
N PRO A 423 33.29 -22.98 -18.13
CA PRO A 423 32.43 -23.57 -17.13
C PRO A 423 31.56 -22.48 -16.48
N LEU A 424 30.26 -22.78 -16.35
CA LEU A 424 29.29 -21.84 -15.76
C LEU A 424 29.53 -21.61 -14.26
N PHE A 425 30.21 -22.56 -13.61
CA PHE A 425 30.52 -22.58 -12.20
C PHE A 425 31.99 -22.93 -12.00
N ASP A 426 32.69 -22.18 -11.14
CA ASP A 426 34.06 -22.51 -10.75
C ASP A 426 34.11 -23.58 -9.63
N ASP A 427 35.33 -23.93 -9.20
CA ASP A 427 35.56 -24.89 -8.14
C ASP A 427 34.96 -24.46 -6.79
N GLU A 428 34.87 -23.15 -6.52
CA GLU A 428 34.25 -22.62 -5.31
C GLU A 428 32.74 -22.84 -5.32
N ALA A 429 32.07 -22.51 -6.43
CA ALA A 429 30.65 -22.74 -6.60
C ALA A 429 30.31 -24.25 -6.59
N ALA A 430 31.19 -25.09 -7.13
CA ALA A 430 31.08 -26.55 -7.04
C ALA A 430 31.24 -27.05 -5.59
N SER A 431 32.14 -26.45 -4.81
CA SER A 431 32.27 -26.75 -3.37
C SER A 431 31.00 -26.40 -2.60
N ILE A 432 30.42 -25.23 -2.87
CA ILE A 432 29.17 -24.79 -2.22
C ILE A 432 27.99 -25.66 -2.61
N ALA A 433 27.90 -26.11 -3.86
CA ALA A 433 26.85 -27.02 -4.31
C ALA A 433 26.76 -28.29 -3.44
N ARG A 434 27.92 -28.84 -3.06
CA ARG A 434 28.00 -30.01 -2.17
C ARG A 434 27.51 -29.72 -0.75
N ALA A 435 27.55 -28.46 -0.33
CA ALA A 435 27.04 -28.02 0.97
C ALA A 435 25.54 -27.69 0.96
N LEU A 436 24.88 -27.57 -0.21
CA LEU A 436 23.45 -27.25 -0.36
C LEU A 436 22.52 -28.44 -0.02
N HIS A 437 22.73 -29.05 1.15
CA HIS A 437 21.93 -30.15 1.67
C HIS A 437 20.46 -29.79 1.92
N CYS A 438 20.16 -28.51 2.09
CA CYS A 438 18.80 -28.05 2.25
C CYS A 438 17.99 -28.06 0.93
N VAL A 439 18.63 -28.03 -0.24
CA VAL A 439 17.91 -27.84 -1.51
C VAL A 439 17.39 -29.18 -2.05
N TYR A 440 16.06 -29.31 -2.10
CA TYR A 440 15.37 -30.52 -2.52
C TYR A 440 14.80 -30.45 -3.94
N SER A 441 14.43 -29.24 -4.37
CA SER A 441 13.80 -29.01 -5.67
C SER A 441 14.42 -27.80 -6.34
N VAL A 442 14.84 -27.97 -7.59
CA VAL A 442 15.37 -26.90 -8.43
C VAL A 442 14.53 -26.74 -9.70
N VAL A 443 14.11 -25.51 -9.97
CA VAL A 443 13.49 -25.13 -11.24
C VAL A 443 14.45 -24.22 -11.99
N ILE A 444 14.95 -24.66 -13.14
CA ILE A 444 15.84 -23.87 -13.99
C ILE A 444 15.04 -23.33 -15.17
N SER A 445 14.99 -22.02 -15.31
CA SER A 445 14.40 -21.33 -16.46
C SER A 445 15.49 -20.68 -17.28
N CYS A 446 15.79 -21.19 -18.48
CA CYS A 446 16.89 -20.70 -19.33
C CYS A 446 16.37 -20.11 -20.64
N SER A 447 17.09 -19.15 -21.22
CA SER A 447 16.81 -18.63 -22.58
C SER A 447 17.22 -19.58 -23.71
N SER A 448 18.12 -20.53 -23.44
CA SER A 448 18.62 -21.51 -24.41
C SER A 448 18.82 -22.88 -23.77
N THR A 449 18.74 -23.93 -24.59
CA THR A 449 18.95 -25.33 -24.19
C THR A 449 20.38 -25.58 -23.72
N ASP A 450 21.36 -24.98 -24.38
CA ASP A 450 22.77 -25.11 -24.03
C ASP A 450 23.07 -24.55 -22.64
N MET A 451 22.46 -23.42 -22.26
CA MET A 451 22.54 -22.88 -20.89
C MET A 451 21.96 -23.85 -19.86
N GLY A 452 20.83 -24.50 -20.18
CA GLY A 452 20.27 -25.55 -19.34
C GLY A 452 21.25 -26.71 -19.14
N ILE A 453 21.87 -27.20 -20.20
CA ILE A 453 22.86 -28.29 -20.14
C ILE A 453 24.09 -27.89 -19.30
N ARG A 454 24.59 -26.65 -19.44
CA ARG A 454 25.74 -26.14 -18.66
C ARG A 454 25.50 -26.08 -17.15
N THR A 455 24.24 -26.05 -16.69
CA THR A 455 23.92 -26.11 -15.25
C THR A 455 23.96 -27.52 -14.67
N LEU A 456 23.89 -28.57 -15.50
CA LEU A 456 23.79 -29.95 -15.04
C LEU A 456 24.97 -30.41 -14.16
N PRO A 457 26.25 -30.15 -14.51
CA PRO A 457 27.37 -30.58 -13.68
C PRO A 457 27.29 -30.04 -12.25
N TRP A 458 26.79 -28.81 -12.08
CA TRP A 458 26.62 -28.19 -10.77
C TRP A 458 25.43 -28.75 -9.99
N LEU A 459 24.29 -28.98 -10.66
CA LEU A 459 23.10 -29.55 -10.01
C LEU A 459 23.34 -30.96 -9.44
N ILE A 460 24.16 -31.76 -10.11
CA ILE A 460 24.43 -33.14 -9.66
C ILE A 460 25.23 -33.16 -8.35
N LEU A 461 25.89 -32.06 -8.00
CA LEU A 461 26.61 -31.94 -6.73
C LEU A 461 25.69 -31.72 -5.53
N PHE A 462 24.39 -31.50 -5.73
CA PHE A 462 23.43 -31.24 -4.66
C PHE A 462 23.06 -32.56 -3.98
N PRO A 463 23.38 -32.74 -2.69
CA PRO A 463 23.29 -34.07 -2.06
C PRO A 463 21.84 -34.55 -1.88
N ASN A 464 20.87 -33.65 -1.76
CA ASN A 464 19.46 -33.97 -1.49
C ASN A 464 18.49 -33.58 -2.62
N LEU A 465 19.00 -33.29 -3.82
CA LEU A 465 18.19 -32.86 -4.95
C LEU A 465 17.35 -34.01 -5.49
N LEU A 466 16.03 -33.97 -5.28
CA LEU A 466 15.10 -35.00 -5.77
C LEU A 466 14.29 -34.56 -6.98
N ARG A 467 14.13 -33.24 -7.18
CA ARG A 467 13.31 -32.70 -8.27
C ARG A 467 14.08 -31.65 -9.05
N VAL A 468 14.17 -31.86 -10.37
CA VAL A 468 14.71 -30.87 -11.30
C VAL A 468 13.69 -30.64 -12.40
N LYS A 469 13.31 -29.37 -12.61
CA LYS A 469 12.43 -28.97 -13.72
C LYS A 469 13.16 -27.95 -14.58
N PHE A 470 13.29 -28.23 -15.86
CA PHE A 470 13.77 -27.27 -16.85
C PHE A 470 12.59 -26.59 -17.55
N LEU A 471 12.65 -25.27 -17.68
CA LEU A 471 11.72 -24.44 -18.41
C LEU A 471 12.53 -23.67 -19.46
N LEU A 472 12.13 -23.74 -20.73
CA LEU A 472 12.71 -22.91 -21.77
C LEU A 472 11.91 -21.60 -21.81
N LYS A 473 12.57 -20.47 -21.53
CA LYS A 473 12.00 -19.15 -21.73
C LYS A 473 12.37 -18.69 -23.13
N LEU A 474 11.44 -18.87 -24.06
CA LEU A 474 11.58 -18.33 -25.41
C LEU A 474 11.53 -16.80 -25.35
N THR A 475 12.69 -16.14 -25.34
CA THR A 475 12.79 -14.68 -25.49
C THR A 475 12.55 -14.33 -26.96
N GLY A 476 11.28 -14.33 -27.39
CA GLY A 476 10.93 -13.90 -28.74
C GLY A 476 11.34 -12.44 -28.98
N LYS A 477 11.93 -12.16 -30.15
CA LYS A 477 12.16 -10.80 -30.69
C LYS A 477 10.82 -10.14 -31.06
N TYR A 478 9.88 -10.03 -30.13
CA TYR A 478 8.69 -9.21 -30.34
C TYR A 478 9.02 -7.77 -29.91
N PRO A 479 8.66 -6.76 -30.72
CA PRO A 479 8.98 -5.36 -30.44
C PRO A 479 8.41 -4.97 -29.08
N ARG A 480 9.19 -4.17 -28.34
CA ARG A 480 8.94 -3.63 -26.99
C ARG A 480 7.49 -3.14 -26.78
N HIS A 481 6.60 -4.05 -26.48
CA HIS A 481 5.39 -3.78 -25.71
C HIS A 481 5.50 -4.59 -24.43
N GLU A 482 5.26 -3.89 -23.34
CA GLU A 482 5.46 -4.29 -21.94
C GLU A 482 4.65 -5.55 -21.58
N ASP A 483 5.24 -6.71 -21.86
CA ASP A 483 5.20 -7.94 -21.05
C ASP A 483 5.74 -9.10 -21.91
N PRO A 484 6.82 -9.78 -21.52
CA PRO A 484 7.23 -11.02 -22.18
C PRO A 484 6.18 -12.10 -21.88
N TYR A 485 5.38 -12.45 -22.88
CA TYR A 485 4.49 -13.61 -22.83
C TYR A 485 5.32 -14.87 -22.53
N LEU A 486 5.01 -15.53 -21.42
CA LEU A 486 5.43 -16.90 -21.15
C LEU A 486 4.57 -17.82 -22.01
N MET A 487 5.05 -18.20 -23.20
CA MET A 487 4.65 -19.48 -23.79
C MET A 487 5.39 -20.54 -22.96
N GLU A 488 4.69 -21.22 -22.04
CA GLU A 488 5.18 -22.47 -21.45
C GLU A 488 5.07 -23.58 -22.50
N ASP A 489 5.82 -23.45 -23.60
CA ASP A 489 6.02 -24.58 -24.49
C ASP A 489 6.97 -25.55 -23.79
N SER A 490 6.48 -26.76 -23.51
CA SER A 490 7.33 -27.88 -23.16
C SER A 490 8.40 -28.03 -24.24
N TRP A 491 9.63 -28.30 -23.84
CA TRP A 491 10.75 -28.48 -24.77
C TRP A 491 10.36 -29.42 -25.91
N PRO A 492 10.84 -29.20 -27.15
CA PRO A 492 10.68 -30.17 -28.23
C PRO A 492 11.12 -31.55 -27.72
N ASP A 493 10.31 -32.59 -27.95
CA ASP A 493 10.54 -33.94 -27.43
C ASP A 493 11.98 -34.45 -27.66
N ALA A 494 12.60 -34.05 -28.77
CA ALA A 494 13.98 -34.39 -29.10
C ALA A 494 15.01 -33.76 -28.14
N GLU A 495 14.83 -32.49 -27.76
CA GLU A 495 15.70 -31.80 -26.81
C GLU A 495 15.49 -32.29 -25.39
N LEU A 496 14.24 -32.56 -25.00
CA LEU A 496 13.93 -33.15 -23.70
C LEU A 496 14.56 -34.54 -23.57
N LYS A 497 14.51 -35.36 -24.64
CA LYS A 497 15.20 -36.66 -24.71
C LYS A 497 16.72 -36.51 -24.63
N ARG A 498 17.31 -35.51 -25.30
CA ARG A 498 18.75 -35.23 -25.21
C ARG A 498 19.15 -34.86 -23.79
N LEU A 499 18.42 -33.94 -23.15
CA LEU A 499 18.72 -33.49 -21.79
C LEU A 499 18.53 -34.62 -20.77
N LYS A 500 17.49 -35.46 -20.93
CA LYS A 500 17.31 -36.65 -20.10
C LYS A 500 18.47 -37.64 -20.23
N ARG A 501 18.95 -37.91 -21.45
CA ARG A 501 20.11 -38.81 -21.69
C ARG A 501 21.39 -38.26 -21.05
N GLU A 502 21.64 -36.95 -21.18
CA GLU A 502 22.80 -36.33 -20.53
C GLU A 502 22.67 -36.33 -19.01
N LEU A 503 21.47 -36.10 -18.48
CA LEU A 503 21.23 -36.19 -17.04
C LEU A 503 21.49 -37.61 -16.53
N GLU A 504 20.95 -38.65 -17.19
CA GLU A 504 21.19 -40.06 -16.86
C GLU A 504 22.68 -40.44 -16.95
N LYS A 505 23.39 -40.00 -18.01
CA LYS A 505 24.82 -40.24 -18.19
C LYS A 505 25.66 -39.63 -17.07
N ASN A 506 25.37 -38.38 -16.71
CA ASN A 506 26.09 -37.71 -15.64
C ASN A 506 25.72 -38.26 -14.24
N LEU A 507 24.47 -38.68 -14.03
CA LEU A 507 24.04 -39.36 -12.80
C LEU A 507 24.76 -40.70 -12.62
N ALA A 508 24.87 -41.50 -13.68
CA ALA A 508 25.61 -42.75 -13.68
C ALA A 508 27.11 -42.52 -13.41
N HIS A 509 27.70 -41.46 -13.98
CA HIS A 509 29.08 -41.08 -13.70
C HIS A 509 29.28 -40.74 -12.22
N VAL A 510 28.39 -39.96 -11.61
CA VAL A 510 28.49 -39.58 -10.20
C VAL A 510 28.22 -40.75 -9.25
N GLN A 511 27.29 -41.65 -9.59
CA GLN A 511 27.09 -42.90 -8.85
C GLN A 511 28.34 -43.80 -8.89
N ASN A 512 29.03 -43.88 -10.03
CA ASN A 512 30.29 -44.63 -10.14
C ASN A 512 31.43 -43.98 -9.34
N VAL A 513 31.55 -42.65 -9.38
CA VAL A 513 32.59 -41.91 -8.62
C VAL A 513 32.33 -41.97 -7.11
N SER A 514 31.07 -41.94 -6.67
CA SER A 514 30.72 -42.11 -5.25
C SER A 514 30.94 -43.54 -4.76
N ALA A 515 30.61 -44.56 -5.57
CA ALA A 515 30.93 -45.95 -5.26
C ALA A 515 32.45 -46.20 -5.12
N GLN A 516 33.27 -45.59 -5.97
CA GLN A 516 34.74 -45.67 -5.90
C GLN A 516 35.37 -44.95 -4.69
N ARG A 517 34.67 -44.01 -4.05
CA ARG A 517 35.15 -43.31 -2.84
C ARG A 517 34.78 -44.04 -1.54
N CYS A 518 33.89 -45.04 -1.62
CA CYS A 518 33.46 -45.86 -0.47
C CYS A 518 34.17 -47.23 -0.41
N THR A 519 35.05 -47.53 -1.37
CA THR A 519 35.99 -48.65 -1.38
C THR A 519 37.40 -48.15 -1.15
#